data_AF-A0A932ZTZ0-F1
#
_entry.id   AF-A0A932ZTZ0-F1
#
_cell.length_a   1.000
_cell.length_b   1.000
_cell.length_c   1.000
_cell.angle_alpha   90.00
_cell.angle_beta   90.00
_cell.angle_gamma   90.00
#
_symmetry.space_group_name_H-M   'P 1'
#
loop_
_entity.id
_entity.type
_entity.pdbx_description
1 polymer ?
#
loop_
_entity_poly.entity_id
_entity_poly.type
_entity_poly.pdbx_seq_one_letter_code
_entity_poly.pdbx_strand_id
1 'polypeptide(L)'
;MYAREFYIDYMRCMYCGLCTEACPTTPKSIVHTHQYETPGFFRDDLVYEKERLYDVWEKEVNYRGPRPWGKLFGLRNVEAARRPKAQPAAAE
;
A
#
# COMPACT_ATOMS: atom_id res chain seq x y z
N MET A 1 0.46 18.63 0.20
CA MET A 1 1.61 18.35 -0.66
C MET A 1 1.27 17.07 -1.43
N TYR A 2 0.96 17.17 -2.72
CA TYR A 2 0.65 16.01 -3.55
C TYR A 2 1.65 15.97 -4.70
N ALA A 3 2.33 14.83 -4.87
CA ALA A 3 3.24 14.63 -5.97
C ALA A 3 2.44 14.22 -7.22
N ARG A 4 2.75 14.83 -8.38
CA ARG A 4 2.15 14.45 -9.66
C ARG A 4 2.44 12.99 -9.99
N GLU A 5 3.66 12.55 -9.71
CA GLU A 5 4.17 11.20 -9.94
C GLU A 5 4.81 10.68 -8.67
N PHE A 6 4.63 9.39 -8.40
CA PHE A 6 5.18 8.74 -7.21
C PHE A 6 5.68 7.34 -7.56
N TYR A 7 6.97 7.12 -7.34
CA TYR A 7 7.61 5.82 -7.50
C TYR A 7 8.63 5.60 -6.40
N ILE A 8 8.89 4.32 -6.08
CA ILE A 8 9.91 3.91 -5.11
C ILE A 8 10.88 2.99 -5.83
N ASP A 9 12.16 3.34 -5.76
CA ASP A 9 13.25 2.49 -6.22
C ASP A 9 13.68 1.54 -5.08
N TYR A 10 13.29 0.27 -5.18
CA TYR A 10 13.61 -0.74 -4.18
C TYR A 10 15.10 -1.13 -4.15
N MET A 11 15.87 -0.83 -5.21
CA MET A 11 17.33 -1.02 -5.19
C MET A 11 18.04 0.04 -4.33
N ARG A 12 17.41 1.20 -4.14
CA ARG A 12 17.93 2.31 -3.32
C ARG A 12 17.31 2.37 -1.93
N CYS A 13 16.13 1.79 -1.75
CA CYS A 13 15.44 1.76 -0.47
C CYS A 13 16.22 0.93 0.56
N MET A 14 16.54 1.54 1.71
CA MET A 14 17.19 0.86 2.83
C MET A 14 16.22 0.45 3.95
N TYR A 15 14.91 0.52 3.68
CA TYR A 15 13.85 0.12 4.62
C TYR A 15 13.91 0.83 5.99
N CYS A 16 14.41 2.07 6.04
CA CYS A 16 14.65 2.79 7.29
C CYS A 16 13.40 3.28 8.04
N GLY A 17 12.22 3.29 7.41
CA GLY A 17 10.99 3.78 8.07
C GLY A 17 10.75 5.29 7.99
N LEU A 18 11.77 6.08 7.63
CA LEU A 18 11.69 7.55 7.62
C LEU A 18 10.55 8.10 6.76
N CYS A 19 10.24 7.46 5.63
CA CYS A 19 9.11 7.87 4.77
C CYS A 19 7.75 7.75 5.48
N THR A 20 7.59 6.77 6.37
CA THR A 20 6.34 6.54 7.11
C THR A 20 6.19 7.49 8.29
N GLU A 21 7.30 7.94 8.86
CA GLU A 21 7.33 8.90 9.97
C GLU A 21 7.14 10.32 9.47
N ALA A 22 7.79 10.67 8.36
CA ALA A 22 7.69 11.98 7.73
C ALA A 22 6.33 12.24 7.06
N CYS A 23 5.53 11.19 6.82
CA CYS A 23 4.25 11.33 6.16
C CYS A 23 3.28 12.20 6.99
N PRO A 24 2.84 13.37 6.48
CA PRO A 24 2.03 14.32 7.24
C PRO A 24 0.53 13.97 7.23
N THR A 25 0.12 12.93 6.50
CA THR A 25 -1.30 12.59 6.32
C THR A 25 -1.79 11.69 7.44
N THR A 26 -3.05 11.91 7.83
CA THR A 26 -3.75 11.06 8.80
C THR A 26 -5.05 10.55 8.14
N PRO A 27 -5.14 9.26 7.75
CA PRO A 27 -4.18 8.17 7.96
C PRO A 27 -2.90 8.30 7.13
N LYS A 28 -1.83 7.61 7.56
CA LYS A 28 -0.55 7.57 6.84
C LYS A 28 -0.77 7.03 5.43
N SER A 29 -0.28 7.76 4.42
CA SER A 29 -0.43 7.38 3.01
C SER A 29 0.61 6.36 2.56
N ILE A 30 1.75 6.29 3.25
CA ILE A 30 2.80 5.30 3.05
C ILE A 30 3.11 4.60 4.36
N VAL A 31 3.13 3.27 4.31
CA VAL A 31 3.42 2.39 5.43
C VAL A 31 4.25 1.21 4.93
N HIS A 32 5.11 0.67 5.79
CA HIS A 32 5.83 -0.55 5.47
C HIS A 32 4.89 -1.75 5.54
N THR A 33 5.03 -2.65 4.57
CA THR A 33 4.33 -3.94 4.51
C THR A 33 5.21 -5.04 5.09
N HIS A 34 4.63 -6.23 5.31
CA HIS A 34 5.37 -7.41 5.73
C HIS A 34 5.85 -8.27 4.54
N GLN A 35 5.48 -7.90 3.32
CA GLN A 35 6.02 -8.48 2.10
C GLN A 35 7.53 -8.22 1.97
N TYR A 36 8.35 -9.27 2.10
CA TYR A 36 9.81 -9.21 1.97
C TYR A 36 10.32 -9.73 0.62
N GLU A 37 9.52 -10.54 -0.08
CA GLU A 37 9.90 -11.18 -1.33
C GLU A 37 9.56 -10.29 -2.52
N THR A 38 10.51 -9.46 -2.93
CA THR A 38 10.41 -8.61 -4.14
C THR A 38 11.58 -8.89 -5.10
N PRO A 39 11.62 -10.09 -5.72
CA PRO A 39 12.65 -10.40 -6.70
C PRO A 39 12.42 -9.64 -8.01
N GLY A 40 13.51 -9.18 -8.63
CA GLY A 40 13.54 -8.61 -9.97
C GLY A 40 14.84 -9.01 -10.66
N PHE A 41 14.81 -9.17 -11.98
CA PHE A 41 16.01 -9.54 -12.76
C PHE A 41 16.71 -8.31 -13.33
N PHE A 42 15.94 -7.29 -13.67
CA PHE A 42 16.43 -6.01 -14.17
C PHE A 42 16.19 -4.89 -13.16
N ARG A 43 16.90 -3.78 -13.32
CA ARG A 43 16.78 -2.63 -12.41
C ARG A 43 15.39 -2.02 -12.46
N ASP A 44 14.82 -1.94 -13.66
CA ASP A 44 13.49 -1.36 -13.89
C ASP A 44 12.38 -2.20 -13.25
N ASP A 45 12.60 -3.52 -13.07
CA ASP A 45 11.66 -4.39 -12.36
C ASP A 45 11.48 -4.01 -10.89
N LEU A 46 12.45 -3.29 -10.32
CA LEU A 46 12.51 -2.89 -8.91
C LEU A 46 12.15 -1.43 -8.68
N VAL A 47 11.78 -0.70 -9.74
CA VAL A 47 11.16 0.61 -9.64
C VAL A 47 9.64 0.41 -9.62
N TYR A 48 9.03 0.75 -8.49
CA TYR A 48 7.60 0.53 -8.30
C TYR A 48 6.86 1.84 -8.42
N GLU A 49 6.01 1.92 -9.44
CA GLU A 49 5.05 3.00 -9.60
C GLU A 49 3.88 2.85 -8.62
N LYS A 50 3.10 3.93 -8.51
CA LYS A 50 1.98 4.05 -7.57
C LYS A 50 1.00 2.88 -7.65
N GLU A 51 0.66 2.44 -8.87
CA GLU A 51 -0.28 1.35 -9.13
C GLU A 51 0.23 0.04 -8.51
N ARG A 52 1.49 -0.30 -8.76
CA ARG A 52 2.12 -1.51 -8.22
C ARG A 52 2.23 -1.48 -6.69
N LEU A 53 2.43 -0.31 -6.10
CA LEU A 53 2.45 -0.14 -4.64
C LEU A 53 1.06 -0.40 -4.02
N TYR A 54 -0.03 -0.03 -4.71
CA TYR A 54 -1.38 -0.38 -4.25
C TYR A 54 -1.67 -1.88 -4.36
N ASP A 55 -1.16 -2.55 -5.40
CA ASP A 55 -1.33 -4.01 -5.52
C ASP A 55 -0.64 -4.76 -4.37
N VAL A 56 0.53 -4.27 -3.93
CA VAL A 56 1.24 -4.81 -2.75
C VAL A 56 0.40 -4.60 -1.49
N TRP A 57 -0.19 -3.41 -1.33
CA TRP A 57 -1.07 -3.11 -0.20
C TRP A 57 -2.33 -4.01 -0.16
N GLU A 58 -2.97 -4.24 -1.31
CA GLU A 58 -4.14 -5.11 -1.38
C GLU A 58 -3.81 -6.55 -0.97
N LYS A 59 -2.66 -7.07 -1.41
CA LYS A 59 -2.16 -8.39 -1.01
C LYS A 59 -1.87 -8.47 0.49
N GLU A 60 -1.26 -7.45 1.08
CA GLU A 60 -0.98 -7.38 2.52
C GLU A 60 -2.28 -7.42 3.35
N VAL A 61 -3.27 -6.61 2.97
CA VAL A 61 -4.58 -6.57 3.66
C VAL A 61 -5.31 -7.91 3.52
N ASN A 62 -5.23 -8.55 2.35
CA ASN A 62 -5.91 -9.82 2.07
C ASN A 62 -5.23 -11.02 2.75
N TYR A 63 -3.90 -11.01 2.91
CA TYR A 63 -3.15 -12.04 3.63
C TYR A 63 -3.53 -12.09 5.12
N ARG A 64 -3.78 -10.92 5.72
CA ARG A 64 -4.40 -10.77 7.04
C ARG A 64 -5.91 -10.96 6.94
N GLY A 65 -6.30 -12.12 6.40
CA GLY A 65 -7.67 -12.49 6.07
C GLY A 65 -8.66 -12.26 7.20
N PRO A 66 -9.98 -12.31 6.92
CA PRO A 66 -11.00 -12.09 7.92
C PRO A 66 -10.75 -13.04 9.10
N ARG A 67 -10.60 -12.48 10.31
CA ARG A 67 -10.44 -13.31 11.52
C ARG A 67 -11.53 -14.39 11.48
N PRO A 68 -11.24 -15.65 11.83
CA PRO A 68 -12.23 -16.72 11.83
C PRO A 68 -13.50 -16.35 12.62
N TRP A 69 -13.32 -15.47 13.63
CA TRP A 69 -14.36 -14.95 14.50
C TRP A 69 -15.14 -13.74 13.96
N GLY A 70 -14.75 -13.16 12.82
CA GLY A 70 -15.43 -12.01 12.21
C GLY A 70 -16.84 -12.34 11.70
N LYS A 71 -17.05 -13.56 11.19
CA LYS A 71 -18.38 -14.08 10.82
C LYS A 71 -19.23 -14.43 12.04
N LEU A 72 -18.60 -14.85 13.15
CA LEU A 72 -19.27 -15.25 14.40
C LEU A 72 -19.78 -14.04 15.20
N PHE A 73 -19.09 -12.89 15.11
CA PHE A 73 -19.43 -11.66 15.82
C PHE A 73 -20.05 -10.56 14.96
N GLY A 74 -20.62 -10.91 13.79
CA GLY A 74 -21.41 -9.95 13.00
C GLY A 74 -20.64 -8.74 12.48
N LEU A 75 -19.31 -8.82 12.40
CA LEU A 75 -18.48 -7.79 11.78
C LEU A 75 -18.64 -7.93 10.26
N ARG A 76 -19.62 -7.20 9.70
CA ARG A 76 -19.83 -7.10 8.25
C ARG A 76 -18.50 -6.78 7.56
N ASN A 77 -18.20 -7.54 6.52
CA ASN A 77 -16.96 -7.51 5.73
C ASN A 77 -16.28 -6.13 5.73
N VAL A 78 -15.14 -6.06 6.41
CA VAL A 78 -14.27 -4.88 6.47
C VAL A 78 -13.79 -4.46 5.06
N GLU A 79 -13.89 -5.38 4.09
CA GLU A 79 -13.59 -5.20 2.66
C GLU A 79 -14.34 -4.01 2.03
N ALA A 80 -15.60 -3.74 2.42
CA ALA A 80 -16.35 -2.61 1.88
C ALA A 80 -16.02 -1.26 2.55
N ALA A 81 -15.53 -1.29 3.79
CA ALA A 81 -15.24 -0.09 4.58
C ALA A 81 -13.81 0.46 4.36
N ARG A 82 -12.90 -0.35 3.79
CA ARG A 82 -11.48 0.00 3.64
C ARG A 82 -11.02 0.34 2.22
N ARG A 83 -11.85 0.13 1.19
CA ARG A 83 -11.53 0.66 -0.14
C ARG A 83 -11.55 2.19 -0.04
N PRO A 84 -10.43 2.91 -0.26
CA PRO A 84 -10.56 4.31 -0.61
C PRO A 84 -11.41 4.33 -1.89
N LYS A 85 -12.53 5.05 -1.87
CA LYS A 85 -13.27 5.32 -3.10
C LYS A 85 -12.26 5.84 -4.11
N ALA A 86 -12.11 5.15 -5.25
CA ALA A 86 -11.32 5.63 -6.36
C ALA A 86 -11.73 7.08 -6.59
N GLN A 87 -10.82 8.02 -6.29
CA GLN A 87 -11.09 9.41 -6.58
C GLN A 87 -11.13 9.49 -8.11
N PRO A 88 -12.24 9.96 -8.70
CA PRO A 88 -12.31 10.12 -10.15
C PRO A 88 -11.17 11.05 -10.55
N ALA A 89 -10.56 10.75 -11.70
CA ALA A 89 -9.54 11.55 -12.35
C ALA A 89 -9.77 13.04 -12.07
N ALA A 90 -8.92 13.62 -11.21
CA ALA A 90 -8.95 15.03 -10.95
C ALA A 90 -8.47 15.70 -12.24
N ALA A 91 -9.42 16.26 -12.97
CA ALA A 91 -9.20 17.27 -13.97
C ALA A 91 -8.38 18.41 -13.35
N GLU A 92 -7.12 18.54 -13.80
CA GLU A 92 -6.56 19.71 -14.50
C GLU A 92 -5.22 19.33 -15.15
#